data_AF-A0A9E1H857-F1
#
_entry.id   AF-A0A9E1H857-F1
#
_cell.length_a   1.000
_cell.length_b   1.000
_cell.length_c   1.000
_cell.angle_alpha   90.00
_cell.angle_beta   90.00
_cell.angle_gamma   90.00
#
_symmetry.space_group_name_H-M   'P 1'
#
loop_
_entity.id
_entity.type
_entity.pdbx_description
1 polymer ?
#
loop_
_entity_poly.entity_id
_entity_poly.type
_entity_poly.pdbx_seq_one_letter_code
_entity_poly.pdbx_strand_id
1 'polypeptide(L)'
;IPVVTDPKKAAGALHWAVAEMTDRYQKFAEANVRDLKGYNAKIDDLPDGEDKPEKLPQIVIIVDELADLMMVAASDVEESICRLAQLARACGIHLIIATQRPSVNVITGLIKANMPSRIAFAVTSGIDSRTILDMNGAEKLLGKGDMLFNPQGVPKPLRVQGAFVSDKEVSDVVAYIKEENGQVSYNSSVEEQMNSIESGNTTVSIDSGQTGDGRDPYFADAAKLLIDKEKGSIGMLQRYFKVGFNRAARIMDQLEEAGIVGPEEGTKPRKVLMSPEQFEQYEEEYL
;
A
#
# COMPACT_ATOMS: atom_id res chain seq x y z
N ILE A 1 10.53 -2.59 -4.63
CA ILE A 1 9.27 -3.20 -5.09
C ILE A 1 9.49 -3.96 -6.39
N PRO A 2 9.44 -5.30 -6.38
CA PRO A 2 9.30 -6.10 -7.58
C PRO A 2 7.93 -5.88 -8.23
N VAL A 3 7.68 -6.48 -9.40
CA VAL A 3 6.33 -6.47 -9.98
C VAL A 3 5.35 -7.11 -9.00
N VAL A 4 4.31 -6.36 -8.61
CA VAL A 4 3.33 -6.81 -7.63
C VAL A 4 2.24 -7.61 -8.33
N THR A 5 2.21 -8.91 -8.09
CA THR A 5 1.23 -9.81 -8.72
C THR A 5 0.05 -10.16 -7.80
N ASP A 6 0.19 -9.96 -6.48
CA ASP A 6 -0.88 -10.21 -5.52
C ASP A 6 -1.74 -8.95 -5.32
N PRO A 7 -3.07 -9.03 -5.50
CA PRO A 7 -3.95 -7.87 -5.35
C PRO A 7 -3.95 -7.21 -3.96
N LYS A 8 -3.74 -7.97 -2.88
CA LYS A 8 -3.65 -7.40 -1.52
C LYS A 8 -2.33 -6.64 -1.35
N LYS A 9 -1.21 -7.19 -1.85
CA LYS A 9 0.08 -6.48 -1.87
C LYS A 9 -0.01 -5.21 -2.71
N ALA A 10 -0.77 -5.22 -3.80
CA ALA A 10 -0.97 -4.05 -4.66
C ALA A 10 -1.78 -2.94 -3.96
N ALA A 11 -2.81 -3.28 -3.17
CA ALA A 11 -3.48 -2.32 -2.30
C ALA A 11 -2.48 -1.70 -1.29
N GLY A 12 -1.58 -2.53 -0.74
CA GLY A 12 -0.50 -2.06 0.11
C GLY A 12 0.49 -1.11 -0.58
N ALA A 13 0.79 -1.35 -1.86
CA ALA A 13 1.61 -0.44 -2.68
C ALA A 13 0.99 0.96 -2.78
N LEU A 14 -0.32 1.02 -2.97
CA LEU A 14 -1.06 2.28 -3.08
C LEU A 14 -1.10 3.02 -1.73
N HIS A 15 -1.25 2.30 -0.62
CA HIS A 15 -1.12 2.89 0.71
C HIS A 15 0.27 3.44 0.98
N TRP A 16 1.32 2.69 0.61
CA TRP A 16 2.69 3.19 0.69
C TRP A 16 2.86 4.48 -0.12
N ALA A 17 2.31 4.55 -1.34
CA ALA A 17 2.38 5.75 -2.15
C ALA A 17 1.68 6.96 -1.50
N VAL A 18 0.57 6.74 -0.78
CA VAL A 18 -0.10 7.77 0.01
C VAL A 18 0.76 8.23 1.19
N ALA A 19 1.46 7.30 1.86
CA ALA A 19 2.40 7.62 2.93
C ALA A 19 3.60 8.42 2.41
N GLU A 20 4.23 7.98 1.33
CA GLU A 20 5.31 8.69 0.63
C GLU A 20 4.87 10.09 0.19
N MET A 21 3.65 10.23 -0.35
CA MET A 21 3.09 11.55 -0.69
C MET A 21 3.01 12.47 0.55
N THR A 22 2.61 11.92 1.69
CA THR A 22 2.47 12.67 2.96
C THR A 22 3.83 13.08 3.51
N ASP A 23 4.80 12.17 3.51
CA ASP A 23 6.19 12.43 3.89
C ASP A 23 6.82 13.54 3.03
N ARG A 24 6.63 13.48 1.70
CA ARG A 24 7.09 14.54 0.80
C ARG A 24 6.50 15.90 1.12
N TYR A 25 5.21 15.96 1.45
CA TYR A 25 4.58 17.21 1.86
C TYR A 25 5.18 17.78 3.15
N GLN A 26 5.51 16.92 4.11
CA GLN A 26 6.21 17.34 5.33
C GLN A 26 7.60 17.88 5.02
N LYS A 27 8.39 17.18 4.20
CA LYS A 27 9.70 17.64 3.72
C LYS A 27 9.62 18.98 2.98
N PHE A 28 8.58 19.18 2.17
CA PHE A 28 8.36 20.46 1.49
C PHE A 28 8.04 21.59 2.46
N ALA A 29 7.24 21.33 3.49
CA ALA A 29 6.91 22.31 4.51
C ALA A 29 8.15 22.70 5.34
N GLU A 30 8.93 21.73 5.78
CA GLU A 30 10.19 21.93 6.52
C GLU A 30 11.21 22.71 5.67
N ALA A 31 11.31 22.37 4.39
CA ALA A 31 12.15 23.09 3.45
C ALA A 31 11.51 24.40 2.96
N ASN A 32 10.30 24.80 3.40
CA ASN A 32 9.57 25.98 2.93
C ASN A 32 9.51 26.11 1.38
N VAL A 33 9.11 25.04 0.71
CA VAL A 33 8.90 24.94 -0.73
C VAL A 33 7.51 24.38 -1.02
N ARG A 34 7.05 24.53 -2.27
CA ARG A 34 5.68 24.15 -2.66
C ARG A 34 5.58 22.82 -3.39
N ASP A 35 6.67 22.33 -3.98
CA ASP A 35 6.66 21.17 -4.85
C ASP A 35 8.04 20.48 -4.91
N LEU A 36 8.06 19.32 -5.57
CA LEU A 36 9.24 18.49 -5.78
C LEU A 36 10.40 19.24 -6.46
N LYS A 37 10.09 20.11 -7.43
CA LYS A 37 11.13 20.86 -8.15
C LYS A 37 11.79 21.87 -7.22
N GLY A 38 11.00 22.58 -6.44
CA GLY A 38 11.49 23.52 -5.42
C GLY A 38 12.33 22.81 -4.35
N TYR A 39 11.89 21.64 -3.90
CA TYR A 39 12.66 20.83 -2.96
C TYR A 39 14.03 20.44 -3.52
N ASN A 40 14.05 19.80 -4.71
CA ASN A 40 15.30 19.35 -5.31
C ASN A 40 16.26 20.51 -5.64
N ALA A 41 15.74 21.68 -6.02
CA ALA A 41 16.55 22.88 -6.23
C ALA A 41 17.18 23.38 -4.92
N LYS A 42 16.43 23.37 -3.81
CA LYS A 42 17.01 23.69 -2.50
C LYS A 42 18.10 22.73 -2.08
N ILE A 43 17.94 21.44 -2.37
CA ILE A 43 18.97 20.45 -2.11
C ILE A 43 20.23 20.73 -2.96
N ASP A 44 20.07 21.14 -4.22
CA ASP A 44 21.22 21.53 -5.06
C ASP A 44 22.02 22.71 -4.48
N ASP A 45 21.34 23.67 -3.88
CA ASP A 45 21.97 24.87 -3.30
C ASP A 45 22.71 24.58 -1.97
N LEU A 46 22.49 23.41 -1.35
CA LEU A 46 23.18 23.03 -0.12
C LEU A 46 24.63 22.58 -0.42
N PRO A 47 25.61 22.94 0.42
CA PRO A 47 26.98 22.47 0.28
C PRO A 47 27.03 20.94 0.37
N ASP A 48 27.90 20.33 -0.44
CA ASP A 48 28.09 18.88 -0.40
C ASP A 48 28.72 18.46 0.94
N GLY A 49 28.13 17.44 1.58
CA GLY A 49 28.54 16.91 2.87
C GLY A 49 27.73 15.65 3.23
N GLU A 50 28.18 14.91 4.24
CA GLU A 50 27.56 13.63 4.64
C GLU A 50 26.10 13.79 5.10
N ASP A 51 25.71 14.96 5.62
CA ASP A 51 24.35 15.25 6.10
C ASP A 51 23.44 15.89 5.03
N LYS A 52 23.91 15.99 3.77
CA LYS A 52 23.10 16.59 2.70
C LYS A 52 21.92 15.67 2.38
N PRO A 53 20.66 16.14 2.51
CA PRO A 53 19.51 15.32 2.18
C PRO A 53 19.53 14.92 0.70
N GLU A 54 19.04 13.72 0.39
CA GLU A 54 18.96 13.27 -0.99
C GLU A 54 17.83 13.95 -1.76
N LYS A 55 18.03 14.08 -3.08
CA LYS A 55 16.96 14.51 -3.98
C LYS A 55 15.86 13.45 -4.04
N LEU A 56 14.63 13.93 -4.16
CA LEU A 56 13.47 13.08 -4.32
C LEU A 56 13.22 12.80 -5.82
N PRO A 57 13.05 11.53 -6.24
CA PRO A 57 12.75 11.19 -7.63
C PRO A 57 11.27 11.41 -7.96
N GLN A 58 10.93 11.49 -9.25
CA GLN A 58 9.53 11.31 -9.67
C GLN A 58 9.14 9.84 -9.54
N ILE A 59 7.92 9.58 -9.10
CA ILE A 59 7.37 8.22 -8.98
C ILE A 59 6.22 8.09 -9.96
N VAL A 60 6.26 7.06 -10.80
CA VAL A 60 5.14 6.67 -11.67
C VAL A 60 4.63 5.32 -11.23
N ILE A 61 3.36 5.26 -10.88
CA ILE A 61 2.66 4.05 -10.45
C ILE A 61 1.79 3.59 -11.62
N ILE A 62 1.96 2.34 -12.04
CA ILE A 62 1.22 1.76 -13.16
C ILE A 62 0.42 0.56 -12.64
N VAL A 63 -0.90 0.62 -12.82
CA VAL A 63 -1.83 -0.48 -12.53
C VAL A 63 -2.36 -0.97 -13.86
N ASP A 64 -1.97 -2.18 -14.27
CA ASP A 64 -2.34 -2.74 -15.58
C ASP A 64 -3.81 -3.19 -15.65
N GLU A 65 -4.34 -3.71 -14.54
CA GLU A 65 -5.74 -4.13 -14.43
C GLU A 65 -6.34 -3.71 -13.09
N LEU A 66 -7.02 -2.56 -13.08
CA LEU A 66 -7.70 -2.04 -11.88
C LEU A 66 -8.78 -2.99 -11.37
N ALA A 67 -9.47 -3.71 -12.27
CA ALA A 67 -10.62 -4.53 -11.88
C ALA A 67 -10.23 -5.63 -10.88
N ASP A 68 -9.02 -6.18 -11.00
CA ASP A 68 -8.53 -7.21 -10.08
C ASP A 68 -8.30 -6.66 -8.68
N LEU A 69 -7.84 -5.42 -8.56
CA LEU A 69 -7.70 -4.74 -7.27
C LEU A 69 -9.07 -4.43 -6.66
N MET A 70 -10.00 -3.94 -7.48
CA MET A 70 -11.36 -3.62 -7.02
C MET A 70 -12.14 -4.86 -6.56
N MET A 71 -11.85 -6.04 -7.12
CA MET A 71 -12.50 -7.29 -6.69
C MET A 71 -12.05 -7.76 -5.31
N VAL A 72 -10.85 -7.37 -4.87
CA VAL A 72 -10.26 -7.83 -3.60
C VAL A 72 -10.37 -6.78 -2.50
N ALA A 73 -10.11 -5.51 -2.82
CA ALA A 73 -9.99 -4.42 -1.84
C ALA A 73 -10.54 -3.08 -2.39
N ALA A 74 -11.76 -3.08 -2.94
CA ALA A 74 -12.37 -1.90 -3.59
C ALA A 74 -12.26 -0.60 -2.77
N SER A 75 -12.62 -0.64 -1.48
CA SER A 75 -12.67 0.55 -0.63
C SER A 75 -11.28 1.17 -0.47
N ASP A 76 -10.29 0.36 -0.09
CA ASP A 76 -8.92 0.81 0.20
C ASP A 76 -8.22 1.32 -1.07
N VAL A 77 -8.46 0.63 -2.19
CA VAL A 77 -7.91 0.97 -3.51
C VAL A 77 -8.53 2.28 -4.01
N GLU A 78 -9.85 2.43 -3.94
CA GLU A 78 -10.55 3.65 -4.38
C GLU A 78 -10.13 4.87 -3.54
N GLU A 79 -10.04 4.72 -2.21
CA GLU A 79 -9.60 5.78 -1.31
C GLU A 79 -8.17 6.23 -1.66
N SER A 80 -7.26 5.27 -1.83
CA SER A 80 -5.86 5.55 -2.16
C SER A 80 -5.73 6.24 -3.52
N ILE A 81 -6.44 5.75 -4.55
CA ILE A 81 -6.48 6.38 -5.88
C ILE A 81 -7.00 7.81 -5.79
N CYS A 82 -8.10 8.06 -5.08
CA CYS A 82 -8.68 9.39 -4.95
C CYS A 82 -7.70 10.35 -4.26
N ARG A 83 -7.09 9.92 -3.14
CA ARG A 83 -6.15 10.74 -2.37
C ARG A 83 -4.90 11.07 -3.17
N LEU A 84 -4.32 10.09 -3.88
CA LEU A 84 -3.19 10.31 -4.77
C LEU A 84 -3.57 11.26 -5.90
N ALA A 85 -4.67 11.01 -6.61
CA ALA A 85 -5.09 11.83 -7.73
C ALA A 85 -5.33 13.31 -7.36
N GLN A 86 -5.79 13.58 -6.13
CA GLN A 86 -6.04 14.94 -5.63
C GLN A 86 -4.77 15.70 -5.26
N LEU A 87 -3.81 15.04 -4.61
CA LEU A 87 -2.71 15.72 -3.90
C LEU A 87 -1.32 15.38 -4.44
N ALA A 88 -1.15 14.28 -5.17
CA ALA A 88 0.17 13.78 -5.56
C ALA A 88 0.93 14.67 -6.57
N ARG A 89 0.24 15.57 -7.28
CA ARG A 89 0.82 16.38 -8.37
C ARG A 89 2.04 17.18 -7.92
N ALA A 90 1.99 17.83 -6.76
CA ALA A 90 3.10 18.62 -6.24
C ALA A 90 4.25 17.73 -5.73
N CYS A 91 3.92 16.54 -5.25
CA CYS A 91 4.88 15.54 -4.78
C CYS A 91 5.59 14.79 -5.90
N GLY A 92 5.20 15.00 -7.16
CA GLY A 92 5.77 14.30 -8.32
C GLY A 92 5.49 12.80 -8.31
N ILE A 93 4.34 12.40 -7.77
CA ILE A 93 3.81 11.04 -7.85
C ILE A 93 2.69 11.05 -8.89
N HIS A 94 2.77 10.18 -9.88
CA HIS A 94 1.86 10.11 -11.02
C HIS A 94 1.27 8.71 -11.14
N LEU A 95 -0.01 8.63 -11.48
CA LEU A 95 -0.74 7.36 -11.53
C LEU A 95 -1.25 7.11 -12.96
N ILE A 96 -0.95 5.90 -13.47
CA ILE A 96 -1.48 5.36 -14.72
C ILE A 96 -2.28 4.12 -14.36
N ILE A 97 -3.55 4.12 -14.73
CA ILE A 97 -4.48 3.04 -14.44
C ILE A 97 -5.06 2.54 -15.76
N ALA A 98 -4.93 1.24 -16.00
CA ALA A 98 -5.53 0.54 -17.11
C ALA A 98 -6.54 -0.50 -16.59
N THR A 99 -7.49 -0.86 -17.44
CA THR A 99 -8.45 -1.93 -17.21
C THR A 99 -9.05 -2.36 -18.53
N GLN A 100 -9.29 -3.67 -18.68
CA GLN A 100 -10.06 -4.22 -19.79
C GLN A 100 -11.56 -4.33 -19.47
N ARG A 101 -11.97 -4.01 -18.23
CA ARG A 101 -13.34 -4.14 -17.73
C ARG A 101 -13.94 -2.75 -17.43
N PRO A 102 -14.35 -1.98 -18.45
CA PRO A 102 -14.89 -0.63 -18.30
C PRO A 102 -16.33 -0.63 -17.77
N SER A 103 -16.51 -1.09 -16.53
CA SER A 103 -17.80 -1.11 -15.82
C SER A 103 -17.85 -0.02 -14.75
N VAL A 104 -19.06 0.40 -14.38
CA VAL A 104 -19.27 1.43 -13.32
C VAL A 104 -18.75 0.98 -11.97
N ASN A 105 -18.67 -0.33 -11.73
CA ASN A 105 -18.14 -0.91 -10.49
C ASN A 105 -16.61 -0.85 -10.42
N VAL A 106 -15.93 -0.74 -11.58
CA VAL A 106 -14.47 -0.63 -11.65
C VAL A 106 -14.05 0.83 -11.81
N ILE A 107 -14.70 1.55 -12.74
CA ILE A 107 -14.46 2.97 -13.01
C ILE A 107 -15.58 3.78 -12.36
N THR A 108 -15.49 3.93 -11.05
CA THR A 108 -16.50 4.59 -10.23
C THR A 108 -16.57 6.10 -10.51
N GLY A 109 -17.64 6.74 -10.02
CA GLY A 109 -17.75 8.20 -10.10
C GLY A 109 -16.62 8.95 -9.39
N LEU A 110 -16.13 8.42 -8.26
CA LEU A 110 -15.04 9.03 -7.49
C LEU A 110 -13.71 8.95 -8.25
N ILE A 111 -13.39 7.81 -8.85
CA ILE A 111 -12.20 7.67 -9.70
C ILE A 111 -12.28 8.65 -10.88
N LYS A 112 -13.42 8.72 -11.57
CA LYS A 112 -13.60 9.65 -12.70
C LYS A 112 -13.46 11.10 -12.30
N ALA A 113 -13.98 11.49 -11.13
CA ALA A 113 -13.91 12.87 -10.67
C ALA A 113 -12.47 13.35 -10.43
N ASN A 114 -11.55 12.44 -10.06
CA ASN A 114 -10.17 12.78 -9.75
C ASN A 114 -9.17 12.48 -10.88
N MET A 115 -9.57 11.71 -11.91
CA MET A 115 -8.76 11.40 -13.09
C MET A 115 -9.35 12.06 -14.36
N PRO A 116 -9.00 13.33 -14.65
CA PRO A 116 -9.63 14.09 -15.73
C PRO A 116 -9.09 13.74 -17.13
N SER A 117 -7.84 13.27 -17.22
CA SER A 117 -7.24 12.83 -18.49
C SER A 117 -7.50 11.35 -18.71
N ARG A 118 -8.08 10.98 -19.84
CA ARG A 118 -8.50 9.59 -20.12
C ARG A 118 -8.15 9.16 -21.52
N ILE A 119 -7.88 7.88 -21.69
CA ILE A 119 -7.65 7.22 -22.98
C ILE A 119 -8.64 6.06 -23.07
N ALA A 120 -9.35 5.96 -24.19
CA ALA A 120 -10.17 4.80 -24.50
C ALA A 120 -9.70 4.20 -25.84
N PHE A 121 -9.29 2.93 -25.80
CA PHE A 121 -9.17 2.12 -27.01
C PHE A 121 -10.55 1.62 -27.46
N ALA A 122 -10.58 0.84 -28.55
CA ALA A 122 -11.82 0.24 -29.03
C ALA A 122 -12.51 -0.59 -27.93
N VAL A 123 -13.79 -0.28 -27.70
CA VAL A 123 -14.67 -1.00 -26.76
C VAL A 123 -15.86 -1.61 -27.51
N THR A 124 -16.59 -2.51 -26.86
CA THR A 124 -17.68 -3.26 -27.51
C THR A 124 -19.00 -2.51 -27.55
N SER A 125 -19.22 -1.54 -26.65
CA SER A 125 -20.50 -0.83 -26.57
C SER A 125 -20.37 0.65 -26.24
N GLY A 126 -21.40 1.43 -26.60
CA GLY A 126 -21.51 2.82 -26.19
C GLY A 126 -21.75 3.01 -24.68
N ILE A 127 -22.14 1.94 -23.96
CA ILE A 127 -22.18 1.96 -22.50
C ILE A 127 -20.75 2.02 -21.96
N ASP A 128 -19.88 1.14 -22.44
CA ASP A 128 -18.46 1.10 -22.04
C ASP A 128 -17.73 2.39 -22.40
N SER A 129 -18.00 2.94 -23.60
CA SER A 129 -17.45 4.24 -24.01
C SER A 129 -17.86 5.35 -23.03
N ARG A 130 -19.13 5.38 -22.61
CA ARG A 130 -19.61 6.36 -21.62
C ARG A 130 -19.03 6.11 -20.23
N THR A 131 -18.77 4.86 -19.85
CA THR A 131 -18.10 4.56 -18.59
C THR A 131 -16.71 5.18 -18.55
N ILE A 132 -15.94 5.14 -19.66
CA ILE A 132 -14.57 5.68 -19.71
C ILE A 132 -14.56 7.20 -19.98
N LEU A 133 -15.26 7.66 -21.01
CA LEU A 133 -15.13 9.02 -21.55
C LEU A 133 -16.30 9.96 -21.21
N ASP A 134 -17.32 9.47 -20.51
CA ASP A 134 -18.60 10.17 -20.31
C ASP A 134 -19.34 10.50 -21.62
N MET A 135 -18.93 9.91 -22.75
CA MET A 135 -19.55 10.05 -24.07
C MET A 135 -19.37 8.81 -24.94
N ASN A 136 -20.18 8.70 -25.99
CA ASN A 136 -20.02 7.68 -27.04
C ASN A 136 -18.87 8.06 -27.99
N GLY A 137 -18.27 7.06 -28.62
CA GLY A 137 -17.25 7.23 -29.67
C GLY A 137 -16.23 6.11 -29.69
N ALA A 138 -15.86 5.57 -28.53
CA ALA A 138 -14.84 4.52 -28.43
C ALA A 138 -15.34 3.19 -29.02
N GLU A 139 -16.65 2.95 -29.05
CA GLU A 139 -17.27 1.78 -29.68
C GLU A 139 -17.17 1.76 -31.21
N LYS A 140 -16.72 2.87 -31.82
CA LYS A 140 -16.56 3.03 -33.27
C LYS A 140 -15.10 2.98 -33.72
N LEU A 141 -14.17 2.76 -32.79
CA LEU A 141 -12.75 2.65 -33.10
C LEU A 141 -12.44 1.33 -33.79
N LEU A 142 -11.36 1.31 -34.56
CA LEU A 142 -10.98 0.17 -35.43
C LEU A 142 -10.18 -0.92 -34.71
N GLY A 143 -9.79 -0.68 -33.45
CA GLY A 143 -8.85 -1.51 -32.70
C GLY A 143 -7.39 -1.28 -33.13
N LYS A 144 -6.50 -2.21 -32.76
CA LYS A 144 -5.06 -2.19 -33.15
C LYS A 144 -4.38 -0.83 -32.95
N GLY A 145 -4.57 -0.23 -31.78
CA GLY A 145 -3.96 1.05 -31.40
C GLY A 145 -4.81 2.29 -31.70
N ASP A 146 -5.92 2.18 -32.43
CA ASP A 146 -6.85 3.30 -32.60
C ASP A 146 -7.52 3.65 -31.26
N MET A 147 -7.43 4.92 -30.85
CA MET A 147 -7.88 5.39 -29.54
C MET A 147 -8.48 6.79 -29.57
N LEU A 148 -9.28 7.10 -28.56
CA LEU A 148 -9.70 8.45 -28.20
C LEU A 148 -8.92 8.90 -26.97
N PHE A 149 -8.16 9.98 -27.11
CA PHE A 149 -7.46 10.66 -26.03
C PHE A 149 -8.25 11.90 -25.61
N ASN A 150 -8.72 11.91 -24.36
CA ASN A 150 -9.44 13.02 -23.75
C ASN A 150 -8.58 13.68 -22.66
N PRO A 151 -7.67 14.60 -23.01
CA PRO A 151 -6.87 15.31 -22.04
C PRO A 151 -7.69 16.32 -21.22
N GLN A 152 -7.24 16.57 -19.99
CA GLN A 152 -7.78 17.64 -19.17
C GLN A 152 -7.73 19.00 -19.90
N GLY A 153 -8.82 19.76 -19.84
CA GLY A 153 -8.91 21.12 -20.39
C GLY A 153 -9.27 21.19 -21.87
N VAL A 154 -9.43 20.05 -22.56
CA VAL A 154 -9.88 20.00 -23.96
C VAL A 154 -11.36 19.59 -24.01
N PRO A 155 -12.21 20.28 -24.80
CA PRO A 155 -13.66 20.07 -24.76
C PRO A 155 -14.12 18.78 -25.45
N LYS A 156 -13.29 18.18 -26.31
CA LYS A 156 -13.60 16.94 -27.03
C LYS A 156 -12.39 16.03 -27.11
N PRO A 157 -12.58 14.69 -27.01
CA PRO A 157 -11.51 13.74 -27.24
C PRO A 157 -10.92 13.87 -28.65
N LEU A 158 -9.60 13.69 -28.73
CA LEU A 158 -8.83 13.62 -29.96
C LEU A 158 -8.71 12.15 -30.37
N ARG A 159 -8.98 11.84 -31.64
CA ARG A 159 -8.69 10.50 -32.17
C ARG A 159 -7.21 10.40 -32.50
N VAL A 160 -6.54 9.38 -31.97
CA VAL A 160 -5.10 9.17 -32.09
C VAL A 160 -4.85 7.71 -32.47
N GLN A 161 -3.85 7.48 -33.31
CA GLN A 161 -3.33 6.15 -33.60
C GLN A 161 -2.13 5.88 -32.70
N GLY A 162 -2.24 4.86 -31.84
CA GLY A 162 -1.16 4.40 -30.99
C GLY A 162 0.01 3.85 -31.79
N ALA A 163 1.22 4.16 -31.33
CA ALA A 163 2.43 3.55 -31.86
C ALA A 163 2.42 2.06 -31.52
N PHE A 164 2.70 1.22 -32.51
CA PHE A 164 2.92 -0.19 -32.29
C PHE A 164 4.35 -0.41 -31.78
N VAL A 165 4.47 -1.16 -30.71
CA VAL A 165 5.75 -1.68 -30.20
C VAL A 165 5.58 -3.18 -30.01
N SER A 166 6.55 -3.94 -30.51
CA SER A 166 6.56 -5.39 -30.37
C SER A 166 7.16 -5.83 -29.05
N ASP A 167 6.79 -7.02 -28.57
CA ASP A 167 7.37 -7.61 -27.35
C ASP A 167 8.89 -7.77 -27.44
N LYS A 168 9.42 -7.95 -28.65
CA LYS A 168 10.86 -7.98 -28.90
C LYS A 168 11.50 -6.62 -28.62
N GLU A 169 10.96 -5.54 -29.17
CA GLU A 169 11.49 -4.19 -28.92
C GLU A 169 11.43 -3.83 -27.43
N VAL A 170 10.37 -4.24 -26.72
CA VAL A 170 10.29 -4.10 -25.26
C VAL A 170 11.41 -4.88 -24.57
N SER A 171 11.61 -6.14 -24.96
CA SER A 171 12.65 -7.02 -24.38
C SER A 171 14.05 -6.47 -24.61
N ASP A 172 14.33 -5.95 -25.80
CA ASP A 172 15.62 -5.37 -26.18
C ASP A 172 15.92 -4.12 -25.33
N VAL A 173 14.92 -3.24 -25.12
CA VAL A 173 15.05 -2.06 -24.24
C VAL A 173 15.26 -2.46 -22.78
N VAL A 174 14.52 -3.45 -22.27
CA VAL A 174 14.70 -3.96 -20.90
C VAL A 174 16.10 -4.54 -20.70
N ALA A 175 16.62 -5.28 -21.70
CA ALA A 175 17.97 -5.83 -21.64
C ALA A 175 19.03 -4.72 -21.57
N TYR A 176 18.91 -3.71 -22.44
CA TYR A 176 19.79 -2.54 -22.43
C TYR A 176 19.79 -1.81 -21.07
N ILE A 177 18.60 -1.56 -20.49
CA ILE A 177 18.50 -0.88 -19.18
C ILE A 177 19.17 -1.71 -18.07
N LYS A 178 19.02 -3.03 -18.08
CA LYS A 178 19.64 -3.91 -17.08
C LYS A 178 21.17 -3.93 -17.20
N GLU A 179 21.70 -3.86 -18.42
CA GLU A 179 23.14 -3.84 -18.67
C GLU A 179 23.78 -2.52 -18.22
N GLU A 180 23.14 -1.38 -18.54
CA GLU A 180 23.68 -0.05 -18.23
C GLU A 180 23.51 0.36 -16.75
N ASN A 181 22.44 -0.07 -16.07
CA ASN A 181 22.12 0.42 -14.72
C ASN A 181 22.53 -0.54 -13.57
N GLY A 182 23.16 -1.68 -13.84
CA GLY A 182 23.67 -2.59 -12.80
C GLY A 182 22.59 -3.25 -11.93
N GLN A 183 22.95 -3.60 -10.68
CA GLN A 183 22.07 -4.31 -9.74
C GLN A 183 20.85 -3.45 -9.34
N VAL A 184 19.66 -4.04 -9.46
CA VAL A 184 18.39 -3.41 -9.08
C VAL A 184 18.38 -3.13 -7.58
N SER A 185 18.35 -1.84 -7.20
CA SER A 185 18.12 -1.43 -5.82
C SER A 185 16.63 -1.37 -5.52
N TYR A 186 16.09 -2.43 -4.91
CA TYR A 186 14.73 -2.39 -4.38
C TYR A 186 14.72 -1.65 -3.05
N ASN A 187 13.80 -0.70 -2.87
CA ASN A 187 13.62 -0.02 -1.59
C ASN A 187 12.98 -0.99 -0.59
N SER A 188 13.77 -1.43 0.40
CA SER A 188 13.41 -2.37 1.46
C SER A 188 12.27 -1.86 2.34
N SER A 189 12.16 -0.54 2.58
CA SER A 189 11.07 0.02 3.39
C SER A 189 9.69 -0.21 2.77
N VAL A 190 9.62 -0.29 1.43
CA VAL A 190 8.36 -0.58 0.74
C VAL A 190 8.00 -2.06 0.82
N GLU A 191 8.99 -2.94 0.79
CA GLU A 191 8.78 -4.39 0.94
C GLU A 191 8.33 -4.72 2.37
N GLU A 192 8.92 -4.06 3.38
CA GLU A 192 8.50 -4.15 4.77
C GLU A 192 7.05 -3.66 4.97
N GLN A 193 6.69 -2.51 4.38
CA GLN A 193 5.31 -2.01 4.43
C GLN A 193 4.33 -2.96 3.72
N MET A 194 4.67 -3.51 2.56
CA MET A 194 3.82 -4.50 1.87
C MET A 194 3.62 -5.78 2.68
N ASN A 195 4.68 -6.29 3.31
CA ASN A 195 4.60 -7.47 4.16
C ASN A 195 3.85 -7.19 5.47
N SER A 196 3.94 -5.96 6.00
CA SER A 196 3.18 -5.54 7.18
C SER A 196 1.66 -5.47 6.92
N ILE A 197 1.26 -5.15 5.69
CA ILE A 197 -0.15 -5.05 5.28
C ILE A 197 -0.78 -6.45 5.10
N GLU A 198 -0.01 -7.50 4.78
CA GLU A 198 -0.49 -8.90 4.86
C GLU A 198 -0.88 -9.31 6.29
N SER A 199 -0.29 -8.66 7.30
CA SER A 199 -0.65 -8.86 8.72
C SER A 199 -1.72 -7.88 9.21
N GLY A 200 -2.22 -6.99 8.33
CA GLY A 200 -2.82 -5.71 8.68
C GLY A 200 -4.27 -5.55 8.26
N ASN A 201 -5.15 -6.52 8.51
CA ASN A 201 -6.57 -6.19 8.67
C ASN A 201 -6.78 -5.63 10.09
N THR A 202 -6.23 -4.44 10.35
CA THR A 202 -6.51 -3.66 11.57
C THR A 202 -6.36 -2.19 11.23
N THR A 203 -7.53 -1.55 11.14
CA THR A 203 -7.78 -0.12 11.38
C THR A 203 -6.63 0.62 12.04
N VAL A 204 -6.27 1.75 11.42
CA VAL A 204 -5.47 2.85 11.99
C VAL A 204 -5.62 2.90 13.51
N SER A 205 -4.57 2.50 14.21
CA SER A 205 -4.41 2.77 15.64
C SER A 205 -2.94 3.06 15.86
N ILE A 206 -2.69 4.35 16.04
CA ILE A 206 -1.50 4.89 16.69
C ILE A 206 -1.36 4.16 18.03
N ASP A 207 -0.37 3.28 18.18
CA ASP A 207 0.49 3.30 19.37
C ASP A 207 1.74 2.42 19.17
N SER A 208 2.87 3.05 19.42
CA SER A 208 4.21 2.54 19.65
C SER A 208 4.28 1.31 20.57
N GLY A 209 5.26 0.44 20.28
CA GLY A 209 5.86 -0.38 21.34
C GLY A 209 6.29 -1.80 20.95
N GLN A 210 6.67 -2.12 19.71
CA GLN A 210 7.41 -3.38 19.51
C GLN A 210 8.77 -3.27 20.22
N THR A 211 8.99 -4.10 21.23
CA THR A 211 10.34 -4.38 21.72
C THR A 211 11.09 -5.14 20.62
N GLY A 212 12.43 -5.01 20.57
CA GLY A 212 13.28 -5.51 19.49
C GLY A 212 13.27 -7.02 19.24
N ASP A 213 12.41 -7.78 19.95
CA ASP A 213 12.27 -9.23 19.87
C ASP A 213 10.90 -9.67 19.25
N GLY A 214 10.15 -8.73 18.65
CA GLY A 214 8.90 -9.02 17.94
C GLY A 214 7.69 -9.37 18.83
N ARG A 215 7.87 -9.38 20.15
CA ARG A 215 6.82 -9.61 21.15
C ARG A 215 5.99 -8.35 21.41
N ASP A 216 4.71 -8.51 21.77
CA ASP A 216 3.87 -7.38 22.19
C ASP A 216 4.42 -6.78 23.50
N PRO A 217 4.41 -5.45 23.69
CA PRO A 217 4.93 -4.85 24.91
C PRO A 217 4.16 -5.26 26.18
N TYR A 218 2.93 -5.76 26.05
CA TYR A 218 2.18 -6.33 27.17
C TYR A 218 2.45 -7.82 27.42
N PHE A 219 3.37 -8.46 26.69
CA PHE A 219 3.61 -9.90 26.78
C PHE A 219 3.93 -10.37 28.21
N ALA A 220 4.93 -9.76 28.86
CA ALA A 220 5.36 -10.16 30.20
C ALA A 220 4.27 -9.89 31.26
N ASP A 221 3.61 -8.74 31.17
CA ASP A 221 2.52 -8.38 32.08
C ASP A 221 1.30 -9.30 31.89
N ALA A 222 1.00 -9.68 30.66
CA ALA A 222 -0.07 -10.61 30.34
C ALA A 222 0.23 -12.01 30.87
N ALA A 223 1.47 -12.50 30.72
CA ALA A 223 1.90 -13.76 31.30
C ALA A 223 1.69 -13.78 32.82
N LYS A 224 2.17 -12.74 33.53
CA LYS A 224 1.98 -12.59 34.99
C LYS A 224 0.51 -12.60 35.39
N LEU A 225 -0.32 -11.85 34.66
CA LEU A 225 -1.76 -11.80 34.90
C LEU A 225 -2.43 -13.17 34.75
N LEU A 226 -2.08 -13.93 33.70
CA LEU A 226 -2.69 -15.22 33.44
C LEU A 226 -2.25 -16.26 34.46
N ILE A 227 -0.97 -16.27 34.84
CA ILE A 227 -0.41 -17.15 35.87
C ILE A 227 -1.09 -16.91 37.22
N ASP A 228 -1.21 -15.64 37.66
CA ASP A 228 -1.89 -15.28 38.91
C ASP A 228 -3.37 -15.71 38.95
N LYS A 229 -4.01 -15.79 37.78
CA LYS A 229 -5.44 -16.09 37.66
C LYS A 229 -5.73 -17.54 37.29
N GLU A 230 -4.68 -18.33 37.06
CA GLU A 230 -4.68 -19.76 36.66
C GLU A 230 -5.51 -20.08 35.39
N LYS A 231 -5.95 -19.07 34.65
CA LYS A 231 -6.77 -19.22 33.44
C LYS A 231 -6.66 -17.99 32.54
N GLY A 232 -6.57 -18.22 31.23
CA GLY A 232 -6.45 -17.16 30.25
C GLY A 232 -7.61 -17.11 29.26
N SER A 233 -8.12 -15.91 28.99
CA SER A 233 -9.04 -15.70 27.88
C SER A 233 -8.74 -14.38 27.17
N ILE A 234 -8.97 -14.34 25.86
CA ILE A 234 -8.77 -13.14 25.04
C ILE A 234 -9.58 -11.96 25.63
N GLY A 235 -10.85 -12.20 25.99
CA GLY A 235 -11.70 -11.18 26.60
C GLY A 235 -11.18 -10.62 27.92
N MET A 236 -10.41 -11.41 28.68
CA MET A 236 -9.76 -10.95 29.91
C MET A 236 -8.59 -10.02 29.61
N LEU A 237 -7.74 -10.37 28.64
CA LEU A 237 -6.64 -9.52 28.17
C LEU A 237 -7.16 -8.19 27.59
N GLN A 238 -8.24 -8.24 26.81
CA GLN A 238 -8.89 -7.03 26.29
C GLN A 238 -9.34 -6.07 27.40
N ARG A 239 -9.95 -6.59 28.47
CA ARG A 239 -10.43 -5.76 29.58
C ARG A 239 -9.30 -5.19 30.43
N TYR A 240 -8.27 -6.00 30.69
CA TYR A 240 -7.20 -5.62 31.60
C TYR A 240 -6.23 -4.63 30.95
N PHE A 241 -5.82 -4.90 29.71
CA PHE A 241 -4.87 -4.07 28.97
C PHE A 241 -5.54 -3.02 28.07
N LYS A 242 -6.88 -2.98 28.03
CA LYS A 242 -7.68 -2.09 27.15
C LYS A 242 -7.28 -2.18 25.68
N VAL A 243 -6.91 -3.39 25.23
CA VAL A 243 -6.48 -3.67 23.86
C VAL A 243 -7.63 -4.25 23.02
N GLY A 244 -7.57 -4.02 21.71
CA GLY A 244 -8.52 -4.60 20.75
C GLY A 244 -8.41 -6.13 20.65
N PHE A 245 -9.45 -6.78 20.10
CA PHE A 245 -9.53 -8.25 20.02
C PHE A 245 -8.33 -8.88 19.32
N ASN A 246 -7.93 -8.35 18.16
CA ASN A 246 -6.81 -8.87 17.37
C ASN A 246 -5.48 -8.79 18.13
N ARG A 247 -5.27 -7.73 18.91
CA ARG A 247 -4.05 -7.57 19.73
C ARG A 247 -4.06 -8.50 20.93
N ALA A 248 -5.20 -8.64 21.60
CA ALA A 248 -5.35 -9.63 22.68
C ALA A 248 -5.18 -11.07 22.19
N ALA A 249 -5.68 -11.40 20.99
CA ALA A 249 -5.46 -12.70 20.36
C ALA A 249 -3.98 -12.94 20.07
N ARG A 250 -3.29 -11.95 19.46
CA ARG A 250 -1.85 -12.02 19.21
C ARG A 250 -1.03 -12.23 20.48
N ILE A 251 -1.32 -11.50 21.56
CA ILE A 251 -0.68 -11.69 22.86
C ILE A 251 -0.92 -13.13 23.36
N MET A 252 -2.15 -13.64 23.24
CA MET A 252 -2.51 -14.99 23.64
C MET A 252 -1.76 -16.08 22.85
N ASP A 253 -1.56 -15.87 21.55
CA ASP A 253 -0.82 -16.78 20.68
C ASP A 253 0.68 -16.76 20.98
N GLN A 254 1.25 -15.57 21.25
CA GLN A 254 2.65 -15.45 21.70
C GLN A 254 2.86 -16.18 23.04
N LEU A 255 1.91 -16.09 23.97
CA LEU A 255 1.96 -16.81 25.25
C LEU A 255 1.84 -18.33 25.08
N GLU A 256 1.12 -18.79 24.05
CA GLU A 256 1.03 -20.22 23.70
C GLU A 256 2.35 -20.72 23.09
N GLU A 257 2.93 -19.94 22.17
CA GLU A 257 4.22 -20.27 21.54
C GLU A 257 5.36 -20.33 22.57
N ALA A 258 5.33 -19.44 23.56
CA ALA A 258 6.25 -19.47 24.70
C ALA A 258 5.96 -20.61 25.70
N GLY A 259 4.89 -21.38 25.52
CA GLY A 259 4.50 -22.48 26.41
C GLY A 259 3.91 -22.04 27.75
N ILE A 260 3.53 -20.77 27.91
CA ILE A 260 2.94 -20.21 29.14
C ILE A 260 1.48 -20.64 29.27
N VAL A 261 0.75 -20.69 28.14
CA VAL A 261 -0.62 -21.20 28.07
C VAL A 261 -0.73 -22.38 27.10
N GLY A 262 -1.68 -23.27 27.34
CA GLY A 262 -1.98 -24.40 26.47
C GLY A 262 -2.76 -23.99 25.20
N PRO A 263 -3.02 -24.96 24.31
CA PRO A 263 -3.68 -24.70 23.04
C PRO A 263 -5.13 -24.26 23.19
N GLU A 264 -5.70 -23.72 22.12
CA GLU A 264 -7.08 -23.27 22.09
C GLU A 264 -8.08 -24.41 22.34
N GLU A 265 -8.87 -24.30 23.42
CA GLU A 265 -9.96 -25.22 23.76
C GLU A 265 -11.34 -24.63 23.39
N GLY A 266 -11.47 -24.11 22.16
CA GLY A 266 -12.68 -23.47 21.66
C GLY A 266 -13.10 -22.28 22.52
N THR A 267 -14.33 -22.28 23.05
CA THR A 267 -14.84 -21.16 23.88
C THR A 267 -14.39 -21.19 25.34
N LYS A 268 -13.59 -22.18 25.75
CA LYS A 268 -13.12 -22.29 27.14
C LYS A 268 -11.84 -21.47 27.37
N PRO A 269 -11.63 -20.93 28.58
CA PRO A 269 -10.36 -20.32 28.94
C PRO A 269 -9.20 -21.30 28.76
N ARG A 270 -8.08 -20.85 28.17
CA ARG A 270 -6.87 -21.65 28.01
C ARG A 270 -6.23 -21.91 29.38
N LYS A 271 -5.73 -23.12 29.56
CA LYS A 271 -5.05 -23.55 30.79
C LYS A 271 -3.65 -22.96 30.83
N VAL A 272 -3.23 -22.47 32.00
CA VAL A 272 -1.85 -22.02 32.23
C VAL A 272 -0.96 -23.24 32.47
N LEU A 273 0.21 -23.26 31.80
CA LEU A 273 1.14 -24.39 31.82
C LEU A 273 2.43 -24.11 32.62
N MET A 274 2.75 -22.84 32.89
CA MET A 274 3.92 -22.44 33.69
C MET A 274 3.52 -22.00 35.10
N SER A 275 4.33 -22.37 36.10
CA SER A 275 4.23 -21.81 37.45
C SER A 275 4.89 -20.42 37.53
N PRO A 276 4.59 -19.62 38.57
CA PRO A 276 5.27 -18.34 38.80
C PRO A 276 6.79 -18.45 38.80
N GLU A 277 7.34 -19.49 39.45
CA GLU A 277 8.79 -19.72 39.56
C GLU A 277 9.42 -20.12 38.22
N GLN A 278 8.69 -20.87 37.39
CA GLN A 278 9.12 -21.21 36.03
C GLN A 278 9.12 -20.00 35.10
N PHE A 279 8.16 -19.10 35.30
CA PHE A 279 8.08 -17.87 34.53
C PHE A 279 9.17 -16.87 34.93
N GLU A 280 9.53 -16.76 36.22
CA GLU A 280 10.68 -15.95 36.65
C GLU A 280 11.99 -16.42 35.99
N GLN A 281 12.23 -17.74 35.90
CA GLN A 281 13.38 -18.28 35.17
C GLN A 281 13.33 -17.99 33.67
N TYR A 282 12.14 -18.06 33.07
CA TYR A 282 11.94 -17.70 31.67
C TYR A 282 12.18 -16.20 31.42
N GLU A 283 11.79 -15.32 32.35
CA GLU A 283 12.07 -13.89 32.27
C GLU A 283 13.58 -13.62 32.31
N GLU A 284 14.35 -14.30 33.17
CA GLU A 284 15.81 -14.11 33.26
C GLU A 284 16.58 -14.64 32.03
N GLU A 285 16.08 -15.70 31.37
CA GLU A 285 16.76 -16.33 30.23
C GLU A 285 16.37 -15.74 28.86
N TYR A 286 15.14 -15.24 28.69
CA TYR A 286 14.56 -14.95 27.37
C TYR A 286 13.83 -13.60 27.25
N LEU A 287 13.79 -12.76 28.29
CA LEU A 287 13.17 -11.42 28.27
C LEU A 287 14.14 -10.35 28.79
#